data_AF-A0A7S4BIB2-F1
#
_entry.id   AF-A0A7S4BIB2-F1
#
_cell.length_a   1.000
_cell.length_b   1.000
_cell.length_c   1.000
_cell.angle_alpha   90.00
_cell.angle_beta   90.00
_cell.angle_gamma   90.00
#
_symmetry.space_group_name_H-M   'P 1'
#
loop_
_entity.id
_entity.type
_entity.pdbx_description
1 polymer ?
#
loop_
_entity_poly.entity_id
_entity_poly.type
_entity_poly.pdbx_seq_one_letter_code
_entity_poly.pdbx_strand_id
1 'polypeptide(L)'
;MTYSVTLLVYDLSGGAARAMGRQLLNIDLDVLPHTGIEVYGIEYFFSGGVQKLAPGQFTALHGLAVHRRLDLGATEVPQNLFEEFLAGISHKFTAATYNLISNNCNHFTHEASEFLLGRGIPDEIVGLPQRLLATPMGQMVMPMLQAMQDPLRFQGQPNAPPNAQPIAQAQPQPLAQAQAQAQALAQAQAHAHAHAQARPAGSTPTSSSTGAVVSVVDERDFGNLLASTKHGGRTLIVDFYADWCGPCRRIAPAVAAIAAATPHVVFAKVNVDTNPNVAQTCGVRAMPTFKAFRDGVEVGEMKGASEPALRAFVNAHAGAPPSANVGGSVGGGGSDAATP
;
A
#
# COMPACT_ATOMS: atom_id res chain seq x y z
N MET A 1 -16.78 -16.76 20.11
CA MET A 1 -16.76 -18.07 19.42
C MET A 1 -15.53 -18.05 18.53
N THR A 2 -14.73 -19.11 18.54
CA THR A 2 -13.52 -19.20 17.71
C THR A 2 -13.80 -20.02 16.45
N TYR A 3 -13.19 -19.65 15.33
CA TYR A 3 -13.34 -20.31 14.04
C TYR A 3 -11.96 -20.75 13.52
N SER A 4 -11.85 -22.00 13.07
CA SER A 4 -10.61 -22.50 12.48
C SER A 4 -10.34 -21.80 11.14
N VAL A 5 -9.08 -21.43 10.91
CA VAL A 5 -8.62 -20.81 9.66
C VAL A 5 -7.60 -21.74 9.03
N THR A 6 -7.90 -22.26 7.85
CA THR A 6 -7.04 -23.20 7.13
C THR A 6 -6.62 -22.60 5.79
N LEU A 7 -5.34 -22.70 5.45
CA LEU A 7 -4.86 -22.42 4.10
C LEU A 7 -4.96 -23.69 3.26
N LEU A 8 -5.72 -23.64 2.18
CA LEU A 8 -5.78 -24.66 1.15
C LEU A 8 -4.74 -24.32 0.09
N VAL A 9 -3.84 -25.25 -0.20
CA VAL A 9 -2.81 -25.11 -1.23
C VAL A 9 -3.07 -26.12 -2.32
N TYR A 10 -3.19 -25.64 -3.56
CA TYR A 10 -3.36 -26.44 -4.77
C TYR A 10 -2.11 -26.30 -5.63
N ASP A 11 -1.74 -27.38 -6.32
CA ASP A 11 -0.63 -27.37 -7.27
C ASP A 11 -1.14 -27.19 -8.71
N LEU A 12 -0.98 -25.98 -9.25
CA LEU A 12 -1.35 -25.66 -10.62
C LEU A 12 -0.55 -26.46 -11.67
N SER A 13 0.59 -27.04 -11.29
CA SER A 13 1.41 -27.84 -12.20
C SER A 13 0.94 -29.29 -12.31
N GLY A 14 0.02 -29.75 -11.45
CA GLY A 14 -0.41 -31.14 -11.40
C GLY A 14 0.73 -32.13 -11.09
N GLY A 15 1.72 -31.72 -10.29
CA GLY A 15 2.89 -32.51 -9.91
C GLY A 15 4.14 -32.28 -10.79
N ALA A 16 4.03 -31.50 -11.87
CA ALA A 16 5.17 -31.25 -12.77
C ALA A 16 6.21 -30.27 -12.18
N ALA A 17 5.80 -29.42 -11.22
CA ALA A 17 6.65 -28.40 -10.60
C ALA A 17 7.92 -29.00 -9.99
N ARG A 18 7.81 -30.14 -9.31
CA ARG A 18 8.94 -30.83 -8.67
C ARG A 18 10.02 -31.26 -9.64
N ALA A 19 9.62 -31.79 -10.79
CA ALA A 19 10.56 -32.20 -11.84
C ALA A 19 11.19 -30.96 -12.52
N MET A 20 10.35 -29.99 -12.89
CA MET A 20 10.79 -28.78 -13.59
C MET A 20 11.67 -27.87 -12.72
N GLY A 21 11.36 -27.72 -11.44
CA GLY A 21 12.08 -26.85 -10.52
C GLY A 21 13.56 -27.19 -10.42
N ARG A 22 13.86 -28.47 -10.17
CA ARG A 22 15.25 -28.93 -10.07
C ARG A 22 15.98 -28.95 -11.41
N GLN A 23 15.31 -29.39 -12.48
CA GLN A 23 15.98 -29.61 -13.76
C GLN A 23 16.14 -28.33 -14.60
N LEU A 24 15.20 -27.38 -14.51
CA LEU A 24 15.18 -26.19 -15.38
C LEU A 24 15.50 -24.89 -14.64
N LEU A 25 15.12 -24.80 -13.37
CA LEU A 25 15.22 -23.55 -12.61
C LEU A 25 16.31 -23.59 -11.52
N ASN A 26 16.88 -24.78 -11.27
CA ASN A 26 17.83 -25.04 -10.18
C ASN A 26 17.32 -24.53 -8.82
N ILE A 27 16.02 -24.68 -8.56
CA ILE A 27 15.38 -24.35 -7.29
C ILE A 27 14.57 -25.54 -6.80
N ASP A 28 14.45 -25.65 -5.47
CA ASP A 28 13.48 -26.56 -4.86
C ASP A 28 12.08 -25.97 -4.97
N LEU A 29 11.38 -26.36 -6.03
CA LEU A 29 9.99 -26.00 -6.29
C LEU A 29 9.12 -27.25 -6.18
N ASP A 30 8.45 -27.44 -5.04
CA ASP A 30 7.59 -28.61 -4.85
C ASP A 30 6.29 -28.50 -5.64
N VAL A 31 5.71 -27.29 -5.69
CA VAL A 31 4.43 -26.99 -6.36
C VAL A 31 4.42 -25.59 -6.99
N LEU A 32 3.50 -25.36 -7.92
CA LEU A 32 3.07 -24.01 -8.31
C LEU A 32 1.79 -23.67 -7.54
N PRO A 33 1.88 -22.98 -6.39
CA PRO A 33 0.78 -22.82 -5.47
C PRO A 33 -0.27 -21.84 -6.00
N HIS A 34 -1.51 -22.33 -6.07
CA HIS A 34 -2.71 -21.53 -5.90
C HIS A 34 -3.23 -21.73 -4.48
N THR A 35 -3.75 -20.68 -3.85
CA THR A 35 -4.25 -20.76 -2.48
C THR A 35 -5.65 -20.21 -2.31
N GLY A 36 -6.39 -20.85 -1.40
CA GLY A 36 -7.65 -20.38 -0.83
C GLY A 36 -7.58 -20.41 0.69
N ILE A 37 -8.30 -19.52 1.37
CA ILE A 37 -8.43 -19.51 2.82
C ILE A 37 -9.81 -20.04 3.21
N GLU A 38 -9.84 -21.15 3.96
CA GLU A 38 -11.04 -21.81 4.43
C GLU A 38 -11.34 -21.38 5.87
N VAL A 39 -12.48 -20.72 6.07
CA VAL A 39 -12.97 -20.25 7.38
C VAL A 39 -14.50 -20.14 7.33
N TYR A 40 -15.19 -20.35 8.45
CA TYR A 40 -16.67 -20.37 8.52
C TYR A 40 -17.35 -21.43 7.62
N GLY A 41 -16.59 -22.46 7.20
CA GLY A 41 -17.06 -23.44 6.22
C GLY A 41 -17.19 -22.85 4.81
N ILE A 42 -16.40 -21.83 4.47
CA ILE A 42 -16.33 -21.19 3.16
C ILE A 42 -14.86 -21.07 2.76
N GLU A 43 -14.55 -21.42 1.52
CA GLU A 43 -13.26 -21.17 0.89
C GLU A 43 -13.31 -19.83 0.14
N TYR A 44 -12.40 -18.93 0.50
CA TYR A 44 -12.23 -17.63 -0.15
C TYR A 44 -10.92 -17.60 -0.94
N PHE A 45 -10.95 -17.13 -2.18
CA PHE A 45 -9.76 -17.01 -3.02
C PHE A 45 -9.94 -15.88 -4.04
N PHE A 46 -8.88 -15.53 -4.75
CA PHE A 46 -8.93 -14.51 -5.80
C PHE A 46 -8.83 -15.15 -7.19
N SER A 47 -9.80 -14.90 -8.07
CA SER A 47 -9.74 -15.29 -9.48
C SER A 47 -10.61 -14.34 -10.29
N GLY A 48 -10.01 -13.30 -10.88
CA GLY A 48 -10.74 -12.22 -11.57
C GLY A 48 -11.64 -11.36 -10.68
N GLY A 49 -11.65 -11.64 -9.38
CA GLY A 49 -12.52 -11.10 -8.34
C GLY A 49 -12.36 -11.94 -7.07
N VAL A 50 -12.77 -11.43 -5.91
CA VAL A 50 -12.87 -12.23 -4.69
C VAL A 50 -14.00 -13.27 -4.86
N GLN A 51 -13.64 -14.54 -4.79
CA GLN A 51 -14.53 -15.68 -4.95
C GLN A 51 -14.84 -16.33 -3.60
N LYS A 52 -16.00 -16.97 -3.52
CA LYS A 52 -16.44 -17.75 -2.36
C LYS A 52 -16.98 -19.09 -2.85
N LEU A 53 -16.51 -20.19 -2.27
CA LEU A 53 -16.97 -21.53 -2.59
C LEU A 53 -17.24 -22.33 -1.32
N ALA A 54 -18.12 -23.33 -1.43
CA ALA A 54 -18.23 -24.34 -0.38
C ALA A 54 -16.97 -25.24 -0.37
N PRO A 55 -16.60 -25.82 0.78
CA PRO A 55 -15.43 -26.69 0.89
C PRO A 55 -15.43 -27.78 -0.18
N GLY A 56 -14.32 -27.89 -0.92
CA GLY A 56 -14.13 -28.89 -1.98
C GLY A 56 -14.77 -28.55 -3.33
N GLN A 57 -15.56 -27.46 -3.45
CA GLN A 57 -16.06 -27.03 -4.76
C GLN A 57 -14.93 -26.58 -5.69
N PHE A 58 -13.87 -25.96 -5.17
CA PHE A 58 -12.73 -25.57 -6.02
C PHE A 58 -12.13 -26.80 -6.73
N THR A 59 -11.89 -27.88 -5.98
CA THR A 59 -11.43 -29.15 -6.55
C THR A 59 -12.38 -29.71 -7.60
N ALA A 60 -13.70 -29.67 -7.34
CA ALA A 60 -14.70 -30.17 -8.29
C ALA A 60 -14.75 -29.34 -9.58
N LEU A 61 -14.62 -28.02 -9.50
CA LEU A 61 -14.70 -27.10 -10.64
C LEU A 61 -13.42 -27.10 -11.49
N HIS A 62 -12.26 -27.23 -10.85
CA HIS A 62 -10.97 -27.04 -11.51
C HIS A 62 -10.19 -28.35 -11.71
N GLY A 63 -10.67 -29.47 -11.18
CA GLY A 63 -9.98 -30.76 -11.27
C GLY A 63 -8.67 -30.81 -10.49
N LEU A 64 -8.45 -29.86 -9.58
CA LEU A 64 -7.22 -29.75 -8.77
C LEU A 64 -7.48 -30.25 -7.36
N ALA A 65 -6.84 -31.37 -7.00
CA ALA A 65 -6.86 -31.85 -5.63
C ALA A 65 -6.10 -30.88 -4.70
N VAL A 66 -6.55 -30.77 -3.45
CA VAL A 66 -5.82 -30.05 -2.41
C VAL A 66 -4.48 -30.75 -2.19
N HIS A 67 -3.38 -30.06 -2.47
CA HIS A 67 -2.03 -30.57 -2.29
C HIS A 67 -1.61 -30.51 -0.81
N ARG A 68 -1.90 -29.40 -0.12
CA ARG A 68 -1.67 -29.25 1.34
C ARG A 68 -2.82 -28.49 2.00
N ARG A 69 -3.17 -28.91 3.21
CA ARG A 69 -3.99 -28.15 4.16
C ARG A 69 -3.09 -27.69 5.28
N LEU A 70 -2.94 -26.38 5.46
CA LEU A 70 -2.13 -25.80 6.54
C LEU A 70 -3.07 -25.19 7.56
N ASP A 71 -3.06 -25.70 8.78
CA ASP A 71 -3.75 -25.07 9.90
C ASP A 71 -3.02 -23.77 10.25
N LEU A 72 -3.68 -22.64 10.04
CA LEU A 72 -3.14 -21.32 10.36
C LEU A 72 -3.54 -20.86 11.78
N GLY A 73 -4.40 -21.60 12.47
CA GLY A 73 -4.90 -21.29 13.80
C GLY A 73 -6.39 -20.96 13.82
N ALA A 74 -6.80 -20.20 14.84
CA ALA A 74 -8.20 -19.84 15.04
C ALA A 74 -8.37 -18.32 15.17
N THR A 75 -9.50 -17.82 14.68
CA THR A 75 -9.90 -16.42 14.74
C THR A 75 -11.15 -16.24 15.59
N GLU A 76 -11.27 -15.10 16.26
CA GLU A 76 -12.51 -14.64 16.91
C GLU A 76 -13.29 -13.65 16.04
N VAL A 77 -12.73 -13.27 14.88
CA VAL A 77 -13.38 -12.38 13.93
C VAL A 77 -14.70 -13.00 13.49
N PRO A 78 -15.83 -12.29 13.63
CA PRO A 78 -17.11 -12.74 13.09
C PRO A 78 -17.12 -12.73 11.56
N GLN A 79 -17.84 -13.68 10.96
CA GLN A 79 -17.93 -13.79 9.49
C GLN A 79 -18.35 -12.48 8.81
N ASN A 80 -19.32 -11.74 9.36
CA ASN A 80 -19.78 -10.48 8.76
C ASN A 80 -18.68 -9.41 8.71
N LEU A 81 -17.82 -9.32 9.74
CA LEU A 81 -16.70 -8.38 9.74
C LEU A 81 -15.63 -8.78 8.74
N PHE A 82 -15.38 -10.09 8.59
CA PHE A 82 -14.49 -10.57 7.54
C PHE A 82 -15.04 -10.26 6.15
N GLU A 83 -16.34 -10.44 5.92
CA GLU A 83 -16.96 -10.13 4.63
C GLU A 83 -16.98 -8.63 4.32
N GLU A 84 -17.16 -7.78 5.33
CA GLU A 84 -17.02 -6.32 5.20
C GLU A 84 -15.58 -5.93 4.85
N PHE A 85 -14.59 -6.53 5.52
CA PHE A 85 -13.19 -6.37 5.16
C PHE A 85 -12.91 -6.78 3.71
N LEU A 86 -13.37 -7.96 3.29
CA LEU A 86 -13.21 -8.45 1.92
C LEU A 86 -13.86 -7.51 0.89
N ALA A 87 -15.03 -6.96 1.20
CA ALA A 87 -15.67 -5.94 0.38
C ALA A 87 -14.80 -4.67 0.29
N GLY A 88 -14.22 -4.23 1.42
CA GLY A 88 -13.32 -3.08 1.50
C GLY A 88 -12.04 -3.23 0.66
N ILE A 89 -11.46 -4.43 0.59
CA ILE A 89 -10.26 -4.69 -0.23
C ILE A 89 -10.55 -5.18 -1.65
N SER A 90 -11.82 -5.42 -2.01
CA SER A 90 -12.20 -6.01 -3.30
C SER A 90 -11.66 -5.27 -4.53
N HIS A 91 -11.52 -3.94 -4.46
CA HIS A 91 -10.95 -3.11 -5.51
C HIS A 91 -9.48 -3.42 -5.83
N LYS A 92 -8.74 -3.98 -4.86
CA LYS A 92 -7.37 -4.48 -5.06
C LYS A 92 -7.35 -5.81 -5.82
N PHE A 93 -8.44 -6.59 -5.77
CA PHE A 93 -8.51 -7.96 -6.25
C PHE A 93 -9.57 -8.12 -7.36
N THR A 94 -9.27 -7.54 -8.53
CA THR A 94 -10.11 -7.56 -9.73
C THR A 94 -9.38 -8.21 -10.90
N ALA A 95 -10.09 -8.58 -11.97
CA ALA A 95 -9.45 -9.02 -13.21
C ALA A 95 -8.44 -7.99 -13.76
N ALA A 96 -8.71 -6.69 -13.59
CA ALA A 96 -7.81 -5.63 -14.04
C ALA A 96 -6.58 -5.43 -13.14
N THR A 97 -6.63 -5.84 -11.88
CA THR A 97 -5.50 -5.71 -10.96
C THR A 97 -4.72 -7.01 -10.81
N TYR A 98 -5.21 -8.13 -11.35
CA TYR A 98 -4.51 -9.41 -11.31
C TYR A 98 -3.12 -9.31 -11.96
N ASN A 99 -2.12 -9.80 -11.22
CA ASN A 99 -0.74 -9.89 -11.65
C ASN A 99 -0.11 -11.15 -11.04
N LEU A 100 0.46 -12.02 -11.88
CA LEU A 100 1.03 -13.29 -11.44
C LEU A 100 2.11 -13.15 -10.37
N ILE A 101 2.79 -12.00 -10.30
CA ILE A 101 3.95 -11.79 -9.43
C ILE A 101 3.60 -10.99 -8.20
N SER A 102 2.86 -9.90 -8.37
CA SER A 102 2.69 -8.90 -7.33
C SER A 102 1.26 -8.78 -6.83
N ASN A 103 0.28 -9.45 -7.45
CA ASN A 103 -1.11 -9.40 -7.03
C ASN A 103 -1.91 -10.60 -7.54
N ASN A 104 -1.76 -11.73 -6.85
CA ASN A 104 -2.38 -13.01 -7.20
C ASN A 104 -3.11 -13.61 -5.98
N CYS A 105 -3.59 -14.83 -6.11
CA CYS A 105 -4.32 -15.57 -5.07
C CYS A 105 -3.55 -15.66 -3.75
N ASN A 106 -2.22 -15.78 -3.82
CA ASN A 106 -1.36 -15.91 -2.65
C ASN A 106 -1.21 -14.58 -1.90
N HIS A 107 -1.31 -13.44 -2.61
CA HIS A 107 -1.33 -12.12 -1.98
C HIS A 107 -2.69 -11.86 -1.32
N PHE A 108 -3.77 -12.28 -1.97
CA PHE A 108 -5.12 -12.23 -1.40
C PHE A 108 -5.22 -13.05 -0.10
N THR A 109 -4.79 -14.31 -0.11
CA THR A 109 -4.85 -15.17 1.08
C THR A 109 -3.90 -14.70 2.17
N HIS A 110 -2.79 -14.04 1.81
CA HIS A 110 -1.92 -13.34 2.76
C HIS A 110 -2.67 -12.20 3.48
N GLU A 111 -3.27 -11.25 2.76
CA GLU A 111 -4.04 -10.14 3.36
C GLU A 111 -5.23 -10.67 4.19
N ALA A 112 -5.90 -11.72 3.72
CA ALA A 112 -7.00 -12.35 4.44
C ALA A 112 -6.52 -13.01 5.76
N SER A 113 -5.38 -13.69 5.73
CA SER A 113 -4.76 -14.29 6.92
C SER A 113 -4.33 -13.22 7.93
N GLU A 114 -3.74 -12.12 7.47
CA GLU A 114 -3.33 -11.02 8.34
C GLU A 114 -4.53 -10.41 9.07
N PHE A 115 -5.66 -10.23 8.39
CA PHE A 115 -6.86 -9.72 9.02
C PHE A 115 -7.45 -10.70 10.05
N LEU A 116 -7.52 -11.99 9.71
CA LEU A 116 -8.13 -13.01 10.57
C LEU A 116 -7.26 -13.36 11.78
N LEU A 117 -5.94 -13.35 11.64
CA LEU A 117 -5.00 -13.97 12.58
C LEU A 117 -3.88 -13.04 13.04
N GLY A 118 -3.75 -11.84 12.46
CA GLY A 118 -2.63 -10.93 12.72
C GLY A 118 -1.29 -11.39 12.10
N ARG A 119 -1.32 -12.40 11.22
CA ARG A 119 -0.14 -12.93 10.53
C ARG A 119 -0.48 -13.44 9.13
N GLY A 120 0.45 -13.29 8.20
CA GLY A 120 0.31 -13.76 6.83
C GLY A 120 0.46 -15.27 6.67
N ILE A 121 0.33 -15.73 5.42
CA ILE A 121 0.62 -17.11 5.00
C ILE A 121 2.15 -17.35 4.90
N PRO A 122 2.62 -18.61 4.83
CA PRO A 122 4.05 -18.91 4.74
C PRO A 122 4.76 -18.20 3.58
N ASP A 123 5.93 -17.62 3.87
CA ASP A 123 6.75 -16.84 2.93
C ASP A 123 7.12 -17.65 1.67
N GLU A 124 7.25 -18.97 1.79
CA GLU A 124 7.54 -19.81 0.64
C GLU A 124 6.42 -19.91 -0.39
N ILE A 125 5.20 -19.51 -0.04
CA ILE A 125 4.06 -19.45 -0.94
C ILE A 125 3.95 -18.05 -1.55
N VAL A 126 3.85 -17.02 -0.69
CA VAL A 126 3.62 -15.64 -1.15
C VAL A 126 4.83 -15.07 -1.91
N GLY A 127 6.06 -15.41 -1.47
CA GLY A 127 7.31 -14.94 -2.09
C GLY A 127 7.81 -15.80 -3.25
N LEU A 128 7.08 -16.84 -3.66
CA LEU A 128 7.53 -17.73 -4.73
C LEU A 128 7.81 -17.00 -6.05
N PRO A 129 6.95 -16.09 -6.56
CA PRO A 129 7.21 -15.43 -7.84
C PRO A 129 8.55 -14.67 -7.86
N GLN A 130 8.90 -14.00 -6.78
CA GLN A 130 10.15 -13.25 -6.65
C GLN A 130 11.36 -14.19 -6.68
N ARG A 131 11.27 -15.35 -6.02
CA ARG A 131 12.33 -16.37 -6.08
C ARG A 131 12.49 -16.95 -7.48
N LEU A 132 11.39 -17.16 -8.21
CA LEU A 132 11.46 -17.61 -9.60
C LEU A 132 12.18 -16.58 -10.47
N LEU A 133 11.84 -15.30 -10.34
CA LEU A 133 12.45 -14.19 -11.10
C LEU A 133 13.92 -13.94 -10.73
N ALA A 134 14.35 -14.35 -9.55
CA ALA A 134 15.75 -14.29 -9.15
C ALA A 134 16.63 -15.32 -9.90
N THR A 135 16.04 -16.31 -10.58
CA THR A 135 16.77 -17.29 -11.39
C THR A 135 17.05 -16.77 -12.81
N PRO A 136 18.17 -17.13 -13.46
CA PRO A 136 18.44 -16.76 -14.84
C PRO A 136 17.34 -17.18 -15.82
N MET A 137 16.80 -18.38 -15.65
CA MET A 137 15.69 -18.88 -16.48
C MET A 137 14.40 -18.10 -16.23
N GLY A 138 14.10 -17.75 -14.97
CA GLY A 138 12.95 -16.91 -14.60
C GLY A 138 12.98 -15.54 -15.29
N GLN A 139 14.17 -14.93 -15.41
CA GLN A 139 14.34 -13.68 -16.16
C GLN A 139 14.06 -13.85 -17.65
N MET A 140 14.37 -15.02 -18.23
CA MET A 140 14.11 -15.32 -19.64
C MET A 140 12.64 -15.60 -19.94
N VAL A 141 11.92 -16.29 -19.06
CA VAL A 141 10.49 -16.63 -19.28
C VAL A 141 9.53 -15.51 -18.87
N MET A 142 10.02 -14.46 -18.20
CA MET A 142 9.18 -13.39 -17.67
C MET A 142 8.31 -12.68 -18.72
N PRO A 143 8.83 -12.28 -19.90
CA PRO A 143 8.01 -11.67 -20.94
C PRO A 143 6.92 -12.63 -21.46
N MET A 144 7.21 -13.93 -21.50
CA MET A 144 6.24 -14.95 -21.90
C MET A 144 5.11 -15.08 -20.86
N LEU A 145 5.46 -15.13 -19.56
CA LEU A 145 4.48 -15.20 -18.48
C LEU A 145 3.59 -13.96 -18.41
N GLN A 146 4.11 -12.78 -18.75
CA GLN A 146 3.31 -11.57 -18.86
C GLN A 146 2.34 -11.63 -20.03
N ALA A 147 2.81 -12.07 -21.21
CA ALA A 147 1.95 -12.24 -22.39
C ALA A 147 0.83 -13.28 -22.17
N MET A 148 1.06 -14.30 -21.34
CA MET A 148 0.04 -15.29 -20.96
C MET A 148 -1.01 -14.76 -19.98
N GLN A 149 -0.73 -13.68 -19.25
CA GLN A 149 -1.69 -13.08 -18.31
C GLN A 149 -2.76 -12.23 -19.02
N ASP A 150 -2.42 -11.61 -20.15
CA ASP A 150 -3.32 -10.68 -20.84
C ASP A 150 -4.64 -11.34 -21.28
N PRO A 151 -4.67 -12.53 -21.92
CA PRO A 151 -5.92 -13.20 -22.31
C PRO A 151 -6.83 -13.54 -21.11
N LEU A 152 -6.25 -13.87 -19.95
CA LEU A 152 -7.00 -14.19 -18.73
C LEU A 152 -7.67 -12.96 -18.11
N ARG A 153 -7.11 -11.75 -18.33
CA ARG A 153 -7.73 -10.48 -17.92
C ARG A 153 -8.97 -10.15 -18.75
N PHE A 154 -9.02 -10.58 -20.01
CA PHE A 154 -10.13 -10.32 -20.93
C PHE A 154 -11.26 -11.36 -20.88
N GLN A 155 -10.99 -12.61 -20.45
CA GLN A 155 -12.03 -13.66 -20.34
C GLN A 155 -13.01 -13.49 -19.17
N GLY A 156 -12.78 -12.53 -18.26
CA GLY A 156 -13.70 -12.19 -17.16
C GLY A 156 -14.85 -11.25 -17.54
N GLN A 157 -15.04 -10.92 -18.82
CA GLN A 157 -16.14 -10.05 -19.27
C GLN A 157 -17.21 -10.85 -20.04
N PRO A 158 -18.40 -11.11 -19.46
CA PRO A 158 -19.51 -11.71 -20.19
C PRO A 158 -20.18 -10.78 -21.23
N ASN A 159 -19.71 -9.55 -21.43
CA ASN A 159 -20.19 -8.63 -22.47
C ASN A 159 -19.16 -7.52 -22.73
N ALA A 160 -18.30 -7.70 -23.73
CA ALA A 160 -17.56 -6.61 -24.34
C ALA A 160 -18.23 -6.26 -25.68
N PRO A 161 -18.62 -4.99 -25.95
CA PRO A 161 -19.14 -4.62 -27.25
C PRO A 161 -18.07 -4.84 -28.34
N PRO A 162 -18.44 -5.19 -29.58
CA PRO A 162 -17.53 -5.64 -30.63
C PRO A 162 -16.57 -4.56 -31.18
N ASN A 163 -16.33 -3.46 -30.46
CA ASN A 163 -15.54 -2.34 -30.96
C ASN A 163 -14.78 -1.56 -29.86
N ALA A 164 -14.05 -2.25 -28.99
CA ALA A 164 -13.02 -1.60 -28.17
C ALA A 164 -11.69 -1.62 -28.94
N GLN A 165 -11.27 -0.47 -29.46
CA GLN A 165 -9.97 -0.32 -30.10
C GLN A 165 -8.81 -0.50 -29.09
N PRO A 166 -7.66 -1.03 -29.53
CA PRO A 166 -6.52 -1.25 -28.65
C PRO A 166 -5.97 0.07 -28.11
N ILE A 167 -5.85 0.17 -26.78
CA ILE A 167 -5.15 1.26 -26.11
C ILE A 167 -3.65 1.14 -26.48
N ALA A 168 -3.06 2.26 -26.89
CA ALA A 168 -1.70 2.35 -27.41
C ALA A 168 -0.65 1.65 -26.52
N GLN A 169 0.24 0.90 -27.17
CA GLN A 169 1.38 0.21 -26.57
C GLN A 169 2.27 1.20 -25.78
N ALA A 170 2.34 1.02 -24.46
CA ALA A 170 3.35 1.69 -23.65
C ALA A 170 4.72 1.08 -23.96
N GLN A 171 5.71 1.92 -24.26
CA GLN A 171 7.07 1.50 -24.60
C GLN A 171 7.78 0.80 -23.42
N PRO A 172 8.57 -0.25 -23.65
CA PRO A 172 9.24 -0.99 -22.59
C PRO A 172 10.38 -0.18 -21.96
N GLN A 173 10.37 -0.05 -20.63
CA GLN A 173 11.55 0.43 -19.90
C GLN A 173 12.66 -0.65 -19.87
N PRO A 174 13.95 -0.29 -19.95
CA PRO A 174 15.04 -1.28 -20.00
C PRO A 174 15.15 -2.11 -18.71
N LEU A 175 15.34 -3.43 -18.88
CA LEU A 175 15.43 -4.47 -17.83
C LEU A 175 16.37 -4.11 -16.66
N ALA A 176 17.44 -3.35 -16.93
CA ALA A 176 18.40 -2.90 -15.91
C ALA A 176 17.76 -1.95 -14.86
N GLN A 177 16.80 -1.11 -15.26
CA GLN A 177 16.09 -0.23 -14.33
C GLN A 177 15.07 -1.01 -13.48
N ALA A 178 14.39 -1.99 -14.08
CA ALA A 178 13.46 -2.86 -13.36
C ALA A 178 14.18 -3.74 -12.32
N GLN A 179 15.37 -4.25 -12.66
CA GLN A 179 16.18 -5.06 -11.74
C GLN A 179 16.76 -4.23 -10.58
N ALA A 180 17.22 -3.01 -10.84
CA ALA A 180 17.69 -2.11 -9.79
C ALA A 180 16.56 -1.70 -8.82
N GLN A 181 15.35 -1.48 -9.34
CA GLN A 181 14.17 -1.18 -8.52
C GLN A 181 13.71 -2.39 -7.68
N ALA A 182 13.76 -3.60 -8.24
CA ALA A 182 13.41 -4.82 -7.50
C ALA A 182 14.40 -5.13 -6.36
N GLN A 183 15.70 -4.89 -6.59
CA GLN A 183 16.72 -5.08 -5.55
C GLN A 183 16.62 -4.01 -4.44
N ALA A 184 16.30 -2.77 -4.79
CA ALA A 184 16.05 -1.71 -3.82
C ALA A 184 14.81 -2.00 -2.94
N LEU A 185 13.73 -2.53 -3.53
CA LEU A 185 12.53 -2.94 -2.78
C LEU A 185 12.83 -4.09 -1.80
N ALA A 186 13.58 -5.10 -2.24
CA ALA A 186 13.93 -6.24 -1.40
C ALA A 186 14.82 -5.83 -0.20
N GLN A 187 15.74 -4.88 -0.41
CA GLN A 187 16.56 -4.31 0.66
C GLN A 187 15.71 -3.46 1.63
N ALA A 188 14.76 -2.67 1.14
CA ALA A 188 13.85 -1.88 1.97
C ALA A 188 12.93 -2.76 2.84
N GLN A 189 12.45 -3.88 2.30
CA GLN A 189 11.60 -4.84 3.04
C GLN A 189 12.39 -5.58 4.13
N ALA A 190 13.66 -5.91 3.90
CA ALA A 190 14.53 -6.52 4.90
C ALA A 190 14.86 -5.56 6.07
N HIS A 191 15.05 -4.27 5.77
CA HIS A 191 15.25 -3.25 6.80
C HIS A 191 13.98 -2.97 7.63
N ALA A 192 12.79 -3.05 7.03
CA ALA A 192 11.50 -2.92 7.73
C ALA A 192 11.24 -4.07 8.71
N HIS A 193 11.55 -5.32 8.33
CA HIS A 193 11.40 -6.50 9.20
C HIS A 193 12.35 -6.49 10.40
N ALA A 194 13.59 -6.03 10.23
CA ALA A 194 14.56 -5.91 11.33
C ALA A 194 14.12 -4.87 12.39
N HIS A 195 13.40 -3.81 11.99
CA HIS A 195 12.93 -2.78 12.91
C HIS A 195 11.61 -3.13 13.63
N ALA A 196 10.76 -3.97 13.02
CA ALA A 196 9.51 -4.44 13.61
C ALA A 196 9.71 -5.40 14.80
N GLN A 197 10.79 -6.19 14.79
CA GLN A 197 11.09 -7.17 15.84
C GLN A 197 11.77 -6.56 17.09
N ALA A 198 12.05 -5.25 17.09
CA ALA A 198 12.84 -4.59 18.13
C ALA A 198 12.06 -3.62 19.05
N ARG A 199 10.72 -3.58 19.04
CA ARG A 199 9.95 -2.68 19.92
C ARG A 199 9.05 -3.42 20.92
N PRO A 200 9.08 -3.05 22.22
CA PRO A 200 8.11 -3.54 23.19
C PRO A 200 6.74 -2.88 22.96
N ALA A 201 5.68 -3.65 23.22
CA ALA A 201 4.30 -3.20 23.11
C ALA A 201 4.01 -2.12 24.18
N GLY A 202 3.72 -0.89 23.72
CA GLY A 202 3.27 0.20 24.60
C GLY A 202 3.89 1.55 24.26
N SER A 203 3.39 2.22 23.23
CA SER A 203 3.55 3.68 23.11
C SER A 203 2.32 4.26 22.44
N THR A 204 1.52 4.95 23.25
CA THR A 204 0.37 5.79 22.91
C THR A 204 0.75 6.92 21.93
N PRO A 205 -0.22 7.54 21.24
CA PRO A 205 0.04 8.46 20.13
C PRO A 205 0.64 9.77 20.63
N THR A 206 1.85 10.10 20.17
CA THR A 206 2.53 11.35 20.50
C THR A 206 1.79 12.52 19.85
N SER A 207 1.43 13.48 20.69
CA SER A 207 0.89 14.80 20.37
C SER A 207 1.62 15.50 19.22
N SER A 208 0.85 16.04 18.26
CA SER A 208 1.32 16.84 17.14
C SER A 208 1.92 18.18 17.62
N SER A 209 3.25 18.29 17.59
CA SER A 209 3.95 19.55 17.79
C SER A 209 3.79 20.44 16.54
N THR A 210 3.15 21.58 16.72
CA THR A 210 2.94 22.61 15.70
C THR A 210 4.29 23.13 15.17
N GLY A 211 4.51 23.12 13.85
CA GLY A 211 5.73 23.62 13.20
C GLY A 211 6.85 22.61 12.94
N ALA A 212 6.69 21.34 13.34
CA ALA A 212 7.65 20.27 13.02
C ALA A 212 7.18 19.44 11.81
N VAL A 213 8.14 18.96 11.00
CA VAL A 213 7.86 18.01 9.91
C VAL A 213 7.75 16.59 10.49
N VAL A 214 6.55 16.02 10.45
CA VAL A 214 6.25 14.69 10.98
C VAL A 214 6.72 13.61 10.01
N SER A 215 7.46 12.61 10.48
CA SER A 215 7.81 11.45 9.64
C SER A 215 6.70 10.42 9.69
N VAL A 216 6.21 10.00 8.52
CA VAL A 216 5.26 8.89 8.39
C VAL A 216 6.03 7.58 8.40
N VAL A 217 5.76 6.72 9.39
CA VAL A 217 6.47 5.44 9.54
C VAL A 217 5.71 4.31 8.85
N ASP A 218 4.38 4.35 8.88
CA ASP A 218 3.51 3.36 8.24
C ASP A 218 2.20 3.97 7.69
N GLU A 219 1.35 3.13 7.09
CA GLU A 219 0.05 3.52 6.54
C GLU A 219 -0.92 4.09 7.60
N ARG A 220 -0.81 3.64 8.86
CA ARG A 220 -1.68 4.10 9.95
C ARG A 220 -1.33 5.51 10.36
N ASP A 221 -0.04 5.83 10.44
CA ASP A 221 0.43 7.20 10.68
C ASP A 221 -0.12 8.17 9.62
N PHE A 222 -0.07 7.75 8.34
CA PHE A 222 -0.61 8.53 7.24
C PHE A 222 -2.13 8.72 7.35
N GLY A 223 -2.87 7.64 7.64
CA GLY A 223 -4.32 7.69 7.85
C GLY A 223 -4.71 8.62 9.00
N ASN A 224 -3.98 8.58 10.11
CA ASN A 224 -4.18 9.47 11.26
C ASN A 224 -3.95 10.94 10.90
N LEU A 225 -2.89 11.23 10.13
CA LEU A 225 -2.63 12.58 9.64
C LEU A 225 -3.75 13.10 8.72
N LEU A 226 -4.23 12.28 7.78
CA LEU A 226 -5.36 12.63 6.93
C LEU A 226 -6.63 12.88 7.75
N ALA A 227 -6.96 12.02 8.71
CA ALA A 227 -8.11 12.19 9.59
C ALA A 227 -8.02 13.50 10.40
N SER A 228 -6.81 13.87 10.84
CA SER A 228 -6.59 15.12 11.59
C SER A 228 -6.95 16.38 10.79
N THR A 229 -6.91 16.33 9.46
CA THR A 229 -7.27 17.48 8.61
C THR A 229 -8.77 17.78 8.58
N LYS A 230 -9.62 16.79 8.92
CA LYS A 230 -11.09 16.94 8.96
C LYS A 230 -11.57 17.74 10.17
N HIS A 231 -10.73 17.90 11.18
CA HIS A 231 -11.05 18.60 12.41
C HIS A 231 -10.21 19.89 12.51
N GLY A 232 -10.86 21.04 12.29
CA GLY A 232 -10.22 22.36 12.47
C GLY A 232 -9.60 22.99 11.22
N GLY A 233 -9.94 22.49 10.02
CA GLY A 233 -9.63 23.16 8.74
C GLY A 233 -8.13 23.30 8.41
N ARG A 234 -7.28 22.53 9.07
CA ARG A 234 -5.83 22.55 8.87
C ARG A 234 -5.45 21.82 7.59
N THR A 235 -4.53 22.42 6.84
CA THR A 235 -3.95 21.76 5.67
C THR A 235 -2.76 20.91 6.08
N LEU A 236 -2.69 19.73 5.49
CA LEU A 236 -1.53 18.84 5.55
C LEU A 236 -0.76 18.96 4.23
N ILE A 237 0.52 19.29 4.31
CA ILE A 237 1.46 19.24 3.18
C ILE A 237 2.36 18.02 3.38
N VAL A 238 2.39 17.12 2.40
CA VAL A 238 3.15 15.87 2.46
C VAL A 238 4.27 15.91 1.42
N ASP A 239 5.52 15.80 1.88
CA ASP A 239 6.72 15.62 1.06
C ASP A 239 6.97 14.13 0.81
N PHE A 240 6.72 13.67 -0.41
CA PHE A 240 7.07 12.32 -0.86
C PHE A 240 8.50 12.32 -1.40
N TYR A 241 9.38 11.64 -0.66
CA TYR A 241 10.82 11.64 -0.89
C TYR A 241 11.41 10.23 -0.90
N ALA A 242 12.70 10.13 -1.23
CA ALA A 242 13.50 8.92 -1.06
C ALA A 242 14.89 9.29 -0.51
N ASP A 243 15.54 8.42 0.26
CA ASP A 243 16.83 8.75 0.89
C ASP A 243 17.95 8.96 -0.14
N TRP A 244 17.91 8.18 -1.23
CA TRP A 244 18.84 8.28 -2.35
C TRP A 244 18.59 9.51 -3.25
N CYS A 245 17.44 10.17 -3.13
CA CYS A 245 17.05 11.31 -3.97
C CYS A 245 17.82 12.60 -3.62
N GLY A 246 18.79 12.97 -4.45
CA GLY A 246 19.58 14.20 -4.32
C GLY A 246 18.75 15.50 -4.26
N PRO A 247 17.80 15.73 -5.19
CA PRO A 247 16.91 16.90 -5.13
C PRO A 247 16.09 16.98 -3.83
N CYS A 248 15.65 15.84 -3.29
CA CYS A 248 14.91 15.76 -2.03
C CYS A 248 15.76 16.25 -0.85
N ARG A 249 17.02 15.80 -0.77
CA ARG A 249 17.96 16.28 0.26
C ARG A 249 18.24 17.78 0.14
N ARG A 250 18.29 18.33 -1.08
CA ARG A 250 18.51 19.76 -1.30
C ARG A 250 17.34 20.64 -0.85
N ILE A 251 16.09 20.17 -1.03
CA ILE A 251 14.91 20.97 -0.67
C ILE A 251 14.51 20.83 0.80
N ALA A 252 14.93 19.76 1.49
CA ALA A 252 14.56 19.50 2.88
C ALA A 252 14.80 20.67 3.86
N PRO A 253 15.91 21.45 3.80
CA PRO A 253 16.08 22.63 4.65
C PRO A 253 15.02 23.71 4.39
N ALA A 254 14.61 23.90 3.14
CA ALA A 254 13.55 24.85 2.77
C ALA A 254 12.18 24.37 3.28
N VAL A 255 11.90 23.06 3.21
CA VAL A 255 10.69 22.46 3.81
C VAL A 255 10.63 22.76 5.31
N ALA A 256 11.72 22.53 6.03
CA ALA A 256 11.79 22.81 7.47
C ALA A 256 11.60 24.30 7.79
N ALA A 257 12.23 25.20 7.02
CA ALA A 257 12.09 26.64 7.21
C ALA A 257 10.66 27.13 6.93
N ILE A 258 9.99 26.59 5.90
CA ILE A 258 8.60 26.93 5.58
C ILE A 258 7.65 26.38 6.65
N ALA A 259 7.85 25.13 7.09
CA ALA A 259 7.04 24.54 8.16
C ALA A 259 7.11 25.36 9.47
N ALA A 260 8.30 25.85 9.83
CA ALA A 260 8.47 26.75 10.96
C ALA A 260 7.77 28.11 10.78
N ALA A 261 7.72 28.63 9.55
CA ALA A 261 7.06 29.90 9.23
C ALA A 261 5.52 29.79 9.12
N THR A 262 4.98 28.58 8.90
CA THR A 262 3.54 28.33 8.76
C THR A 262 3.04 27.33 9.80
N PRO A 263 3.02 27.67 11.10
CA PRO A 263 2.65 26.74 12.17
C PRO A 263 1.21 26.20 12.05
N HIS A 264 0.32 26.93 11.38
CA HIS A 264 -1.06 26.51 11.15
C HIS A 264 -1.21 25.41 10.08
N VAL A 265 -0.13 25.11 9.34
CA VAL A 265 -0.05 24.04 8.35
C VAL A 265 0.73 22.87 8.95
N VAL A 266 0.20 21.67 8.78
CA VAL A 266 0.88 20.44 9.20
C VAL A 266 1.79 19.99 8.05
N PHE A 267 3.05 19.69 8.36
CA PHE A 267 3.98 19.13 7.39
C PHE A 267 4.28 17.68 7.75
N ALA A 268 4.28 16.82 6.75
CA ALA A 268 4.70 15.43 6.87
C ALA A 268 5.66 15.04 5.76
N LYS A 269 6.49 14.04 6.02
CA LYS A 269 7.38 13.42 5.02
C LYS A 269 7.10 11.93 4.93
N VAL A 270 6.95 11.42 3.71
CA VAL A 270 6.73 10.01 3.39
C VAL A 270 7.90 9.51 2.56
N ASN A 271 8.65 8.55 3.08
CA ASN A 271 9.65 7.87 2.27
C ASN A 271 8.94 6.84 1.38
N VAL A 272 9.06 6.98 0.07
CA VAL A 272 8.37 6.13 -0.91
C VAL A 272 8.89 4.70 -0.92
N ASP A 273 10.13 4.45 -0.48
CA ASP A 273 10.72 3.12 -0.42
C ASP A 273 10.16 2.33 0.77
N THR A 274 9.96 2.99 1.92
CA THR A 274 9.41 2.34 3.13
C THR A 274 7.89 2.38 3.18
N ASN A 275 7.23 3.26 2.42
CA ASN A 275 5.77 3.39 2.34
C ASN A 275 5.26 3.32 0.88
N PRO A 276 5.53 2.22 0.14
CA PRO A 276 5.21 2.13 -1.28
C PRO A 276 3.70 2.18 -1.55
N ASN A 277 2.88 1.60 -0.69
CA ASN A 277 1.41 1.63 -0.82
C ASN A 277 0.84 3.04 -0.67
N VAL A 278 1.36 3.83 0.28
CA VAL A 278 0.97 5.25 0.47
C VAL A 278 1.35 6.05 -0.77
N ALA A 279 2.59 5.90 -1.24
CA ALA A 279 3.07 6.59 -2.44
C ALA A 279 2.25 6.21 -3.69
N GLN A 280 1.93 4.92 -3.86
CA GLN A 280 1.12 4.43 -4.97
C GLN A 280 -0.32 4.97 -4.92
N THR A 281 -0.96 4.91 -3.75
CA THR A 281 -2.34 5.40 -3.52
C THR A 281 -2.43 6.90 -3.77
N CYS A 282 -1.41 7.66 -3.36
CA CYS A 282 -1.32 9.09 -3.65
C CYS A 282 -0.88 9.39 -5.09
N GLY A 283 -0.65 8.39 -5.95
CA GLY A 283 -0.28 8.61 -7.35
C GLY A 283 1.10 9.22 -7.55
N VAL A 284 2.04 9.02 -6.61
CA VAL A 284 3.40 9.57 -6.70
C VAL A 284 4.17 8.87 -7.83
N ARG A 285 4.81 9.66 -8.69
CA ARG A 285 5.56 9.18 -9.88
C ARG A 285 6.94 9.82 -10.05
N ALA A 286 7.28 10.78 -9.20
CA ALA A 286 8.55 11.50 -9.21
C ALA A 286 8.87 11.99 -7.80
N MET A 287 10.15 12.21 -7.50
CA MET A 287 10.56 12.72 -6.20
C MET A 287 11.48 13.95 -6.35
N PRO A 288 11.32 14.97 -5.48
CA PRO A 288 10.25 15.09 -4.49
C PRO A 288 8.91 15.40 -5.18
N THR A 289 7.81 14.89 -4.61
CA THR A 289 6.45 15.35 -4.93
C THR A 289 5.82 15.83 -3.63
N PHE A 290 5.24 17.03 -3.67
CA PHE A 290 4.51 17.62 -2.56
C PHE A 290 3.02 17.56 -2.86
N LYS A 291 2.22 17.08 -1.91
CA LYS A 291 0.76 17.07 -2.03
C LYS A 291 0.12 17.80 -0.85
N ALA A 292 -0.94 18.53 -1.14
CA ALA A 292 -1.75 19.23 -0.16
C ALA A 292 -3.04 18.46 0.08
N PHE A 293 -3.38 18.25 1.35
CA PHE A 293 -4.62 17.60 1.77
C PHE A 293 -5.42 18.51 2.69
N ARG A 294 -6.74 18.52 2.49
CA ARG A 294 -7.73 19.23 3.32
C ARG A 294 -8.97 18.36 3.42
N ASP A 295 -9.52 18.23 4.62
CA ASP A 295 -10.69 17.37 4.90
C ASP A 295 -10.53 15.91 4.42
N GLY A 296 -9.29 15.41 4.43
CA GLY A 296 -8.92 14.08 3.97
C GLY A 296 -8.85 13.91 2.45
N VAL A 297 -8.99 14.98 1.67
CA VAL A 297 -8.97 14.97 0.20
C VAL A 297 -7.74 15.70 -0.33
N GLU A 298 -7.16 15.22 -1.43
CA GLU A 298 -6.08 15.91 -2.14
C GLU A 298 -6.61 17.18 -2.83
N VAL A 299 -5.99 18.32 -2.55
CA VAL A 299 -6.38 19.63 -3.09
C VAL A 299 -5.29 20.31 -3.93
N GLY A 300 -4.12 19.68 -4.07
CA GLY A 300 -3.04 20.19 -4.90
C GLY A 300 -1.80 19.30 -4.94
N GLU A 301 -1.03 19.41 -6.01
CA GLU A 301 0.23 18.69 -6.23
C GLU A 301 1.30 19.65 -6.79
N MET A 302 2.54 19.50 -6.32
CA MET A 302 3.71 20.14 -6.87
C MET A 302 4.85 19.12 -7.01
N LYS A 303 5.51 19.08 -8.17
CA LYS A 303 6.64 18.17 -8.42
C LYS A 303 7.96 18.93 -8.49
N GLY A 304 9.02 18.28 -8.03
CA GLY A 304 10.38 18.76 -8.15
C GLY A 304 10.85 19.62 -6.98
N ALA A 305 12.17 19.84 -6.95
CA ALA A 305 12.86 20.58 -5.89
C ALA A 305 13.05 22.04 -6.30
N SER A 306 12.08 22.89 -5.98
CA SER A 306 12.15 24.34 -6.19
C SER A 306 11.59 25.06 -4.97
N GLU A 307 12.43 25.77 -4.23
CA GLU A 307 11.99 26.52 -3.04
C GLU A 307 10.95 27.61 -3.37
N PRO A 308 11.12 28.44 -4.42
CA PRO A 308 10.10 29.42 -4.79
C PRO A 308 8.75 28.77 -5.12
N ALA A 309 8.76 27.64 -5.82
CA ALA A 309 7.55 26.90 -6.13
C ALA A 309 6.92 26.30 -4.86
N LEU A 310 7.74 25.72 -3.96
CA LEU A 310 7.26 25.16 -2.69
C LEU A 310 6.58 26.22 -1.84
N ARG A 311 7.17 27.41 -1.75
CA ARG A 311 6.60 28.54 -1.00
C ARG A 311 5.28 29.01 -1.63
N ALA A 312 5.22 29.12 -2.95
CA ALA A 312 3.99 29.46 -3.66
C ALA A 312 2.89 28.41 -3.44
N PHE A 313 3.25 27.12 -3.52
CA PHE A 313 2.36 25.99 -3.29
C PHE A 313 1.79 25.99 -1.87
N VAL A 314 2.65 26.15 -0.85
CA VAL A 314 2.20 26.25 0.54
C VAL A 314 1.29 27.46 0.72
N ASN A 315 1.65 28.65 0.21
CA ASN A 315 0.80 29.84 0.33
C ASN A 315 -0.57 29.67 -0.32
N ALA A 316 -0.64 28.99 -1.47
CA ALA A 316 -1.90 28.72 -2.17
C ALA A 316 -2.81 27.77 -1.38
N HIS A 317 -2.24 26.87 -0.57
CA HIS A 317 -2.99 25.81 0.09
C HIS A 317 -3.06 25.91 1.62
N ALA A 318 -2.28 26.80 2.27
CA ALA A 318 -2.21 26.92 3.72
C ALA A 318 -3.55 27.28 4.39
N GLY A 319 -4.48 27.88 3.63
CA GLY A 319 -5.67 28.53 4.17
C GLY A 319 -5.34 29.86 4.84
N ALA A 320 -6.35 30.62 5.27
CA ALA A 320 -6.11 31.79 6.10
C ALA A 320 -5.64 31.34 7.50
N PRO A 321 -4.64 32.00 8.12
CA PRO A 321 -4.36 31.78 9.53
C PRO A 321 -5.64 32.02 10.32
N PRO A 322 -5.94 31.22 11.37
CA PRO A 322 -7.10 31.49 12.21
C PRO A 322 -6.99 32.92 12.72
N SER A 323 -7.98 33.77 12.41
CA SER A 323 -8.02 35.15 12.87
C SER A 323 -7.75 35.16 14.37
N ALA A 324 -6.65 35.79 14.76
CA ALA A 324 -6.39 36.08 16.16
C ALA A 324 -7.60 36.87 16.65
N ASN A 325 -8.39 36.24 17.52
CA ASN A 325 -9.47 36.89 18.21
C ASN A 325 -8.82 38.05 18.98
N VAL A 326 -9.03 39.29 18.51
CA VAL A 326 -8.66 40.50 19.24
C VAL A 326 -9.64 40.59 20.41
N GLY A 327 -9.37 39.78 21.43
CA GLY A 327 -10.03 39.84 22.71
C GLY A 327 -9.68 41.18 23.35
N GLY A 328 -10.73 41.95 23.66
CA GLY A 328 -10.63 43.28 24.24
C GLY A 328 -9.72 43.31 25.46
N SER A 329 -8.75 44.21 25.42
CA SER A 329 -8.12 44.73 26.63
C SER A 329 -8.98 45.86 27.15
N VAL A 330 -9.77 45.54 28.17
CA VAL A 330 -10.28 46.49 29.15
C VAL A 330 -9.09 47.23 29.77
N GLY A 331 -8.95 48.52 29.47
CA GLY A 331 -8.04 49.44 30.14
C GLY A 331 -8.87 50.48 30.89
N GLY A 332 -9.23 50.17 32.14
CA GLY A 332 -9.79 51.13 33.08
C GLY A 332 -8.69 51.88 33.82
N GLY A 333 -8.83 53.20 33.94
CA GLY A 333 -8.04 54.07 34.80
C GLY A 333 -8.58 55.51 34.79
N GLY A 334 -9.44 55.85 35.76
CA GLY A 334 -9.72 57.24 36.17
C GLY A 334 -8.47 57.84 36.84
N SER A 335 -8.35 59.13 37.16
CA SER A 335 -9.24 60.25 37.49
C SER A 335 -8.54 61.57 37.02
N ASP A 336 -9.11 62.77 36.90
CA ASP A 336 -9.77 63.61 37.90
C ASP A 336 -10.37 64.90 37.27
N ALA A 337 -11.27 65.50 38.06
CA ALA A 337 -12.04 66.74 37.96
C ALA A 337 -11.42 68.00 37.30
N ALA A 338 -12.28 68.85 36.71
CA ALA A 338 -12.74 70.11 37.33
C ALA A 338 -13.59 70.98 36.38
N THR A 339 -14.82 71.27 36.79
CA THR A 339 -15.64 72.43 36.42
C THR A 339 -15.04 73.72 37.06
N PRO A 340 -15.38 74.94 36.63
CA PRO A 340 -16.74 75.51 36.76
C PRO A 340 -17.35 76.01 35.44
#